data_AF-A0A6V7Y6G7-F1
#
_entry.id   AF-A0A6V7Y6G7-F1
#
_cell.length_a   1.000
_cell.length_b   1.000
_cell.length_c   1.000
_cell.angle_alpha   90.00
_cell.angle_beta   90.00
_cell.angle_gamma   90.00
#
_symmetry.space_group_name_H-M   'P 1'
#
loop_
_entity.id
_entity.type
_entity.pdbx_description
1 polymer ?
#
loop_
_entity_poly.entity_id
_entity_poly.type
_entity_poly.pdbx_seq_one_letter_code
_entity_poly.pdbx_strand_id
1 'polypeptide(L)'
;MASYQVLIQTADPKSREHNVLSRIDLLKHVNLLKEITQMRIFKFGRHWRLEDICFKPGSLDISNSSIAHALKPTLERLVPCVWISPIDCFF
;
A
#
# COMPACT_ATOMS: atom_id res chain seq x y z
N MET A 1 2.43 -16.96 -9.35
CA MET A 1 1.67 -15.90 -10.05
C MET A 1 1.33 -14.84 -9.02
N ALA A 2 1.82 -13.60 -9.19
CA ALA A 2 1.41 -12.50 -8.33
C ALA A 2 -0.02 -12.09 -8.72
N SER A 3 -0.94 -12.12 -7.76
CA SER A 3 -2.30 -11.62 -7.95
C SER A 3 -2.32 -10.12 -7.65
N TYR A 4 -2.86 -9.32 -8.56
CA TYR A 4 -3.03 -7.88 -8.35
C TYR A 4 -4.42 -7.58 -7.79
N GLN A 5 -4.49 -6.63 -6.86
CA GLN A 5 -5.73 -6.01 -6.42
C GLN A 5 -5.77 -4.60 -6.99
N VAL A 6 -6.89 -4.24 -7.63
CA VAL A 6 -7.02 -2.97 -8.36
C VAL A 6 -8.17 -2.16 -7.76
N LEU A 7 -7.90 -0.89 -7.49
CA LEU A 7 -8.89 0.10 -7.09
C LEU A 7 -8.99 1.16 -8.21
N ILE A 8 -10.19 1.36 -8.75
CA ILE A 8 -10.45 2.35 -9.80
C ILE A 8 -11.47 3.35 -9.29
N GLN A 9 -11.12 4.64 -9.31
CA GLN A 9 -12.03 5.74 -9.05
C GLN A 9 -12.41 6.41 -10.37
N THR A 10 -13.70 6.50 -10.64
CA THR A 10 -14.25 7.20 -11.80
C THR A 10 -15.02 8.44 -11.38
N ALA A 11 -15.31 9.33 -12.34
CA ALA A 11 -16.22 10.44 -12.11
C ALA A 11 -17.62 9.94 -11.67
N ASP A 12 -18.35 10.78 -10.93
CA ASP A 12 -19.73 10.47 -10.54
C ASP A 12 -20.59 10.31 -11.81
N PRO A 13 -21.31 9.17 -11.96
CA PRO A 13 -22.17 8.91 -13.12
C PRO A 13 -23.21 10.01 -13.39
N LYS A 14 -23.62 10.74 -12.35
CA LYS A 14 -24.59 11.84 -12.44
C LYS A 14 -24.00 13.13 -12.99
N SER A 15 -22.68 13.27 -12.99
CA SER A 15 -21.96 14.42 -13.51
C SER A 15 -20.95 13.98 -14.56
N ARG A 16 -21.43 13.55 -15.73
CA ARG A 16 -20.57 13.02 -16.81
C ARG A 16 -19.52 14.00 -17.32
N GLU A 17 -19.72 15.30 -17.11
CA GLU A 17 -18.77 16.36 -17.48
C GLU A 17 -17.73 16.66 -16.38
N HIS A 18 -17.85 16.02 -15.21
CA HIS A 18 -16.98 16.27 -14.07
C HIS A 18 -15.60 15.60 -14.27
N ASN A 19 -14.55 16.41 -14.16
CA ASN A 19 -13.17 15.92 -14.25
C ASN A 19 -12.71 15.37 -12.89
N VAL A 20 -12.33 14.08 -12.86
CA VAL A 20 -11.82 13.40 -11.66
C VAL A 20 -10.44 13.91 -11.21
N LEU A 21 -9.71 14.62 -12.07
CA LEU A 21 -8.41 15.23 -11.78
C LEU A 21 -8.56 16.52 -10.94
N SER A 22 -9.30 16.42 -9.84
CA SER A 22 -9.54 17.51 -8.90
C SER A 22 -8.95 17.16 -7.54
N ARG A 23 -8.56 18.18 -6.76
CA ARG A 23 -8.08 17.98 -5.37
C ARG A 23 -9.10 17.24 -4.52
N ILE A 24 -10.39 17.54 -4.70
CA ILE A 24 -11.48 16.96 -3.91
C ILE A 24 -11.56 15.46 -4.18
N ASP A 25 -11.52 15.05 -5.44
CA ASP A 25 -11.62 13.65 -5.82
C ASP A 25 -10.36 12.87 -5.47
N LEU A 26 -9.18 13.48 -5.60
CA LEU A 26 -7.95 12.85 -5.14
C LEU A 26 -7.95 12.62 -3.63
N LEU A 27 -8.49 13.55 -2.83
CA LEU A 27 -8.64 13.37 -1.39
C LEU A 27 -9.65 12.26 -1.03
N LYS A 28 -10.72 12.08 -1.83
CA LYS A 28 -11.61 10.92 -1.69
C LYS A 28 -10.82 9.62 -1.90
N HIS A 29 -9.94 9.58 -2.91
CA HIS A 29 -9.07 8.43 -3.16
C HIS A 29 -8.16 8.16 -1.95
N VAL A 30 -7.50 9.19 -1.41
CA VAL A 30 -6.64 9.07 -0.21
C VAL A 30 -7.41 8.53 0.99
N ASN A 31 -8.61 9.04 1.25
CA ASN A 31 -9.42 8.59 2.39
C ASN A 31 -9.78 7.11 2.26
N LEU A 32 -10.16 6.67 1.05
CA LEU A 32 -10.44 5.26 0.79
C LEU A 32 -9.19 4.38 0.97
N LEU A 33 -8.02 4.82 0.49
CA LEU A 33 -6.77 4.09 0.72
C LEU A 33 -6.42 4.00 2.21
N LYS A 34 -6.68 5.05 3.01
CA LYS A 34 -6.50 5.02 4.47
C LYS A 34 -7.40 3.98 5.13
N GLU A 35 -8.66 3.88 4.72
CA GLU A 35 -9.56 2.85 5.22
C GLU A 35 -9.05 1.44 4.87
N ILE A 36 -8.63 1.23 3.61
CA ILE A 36 -8.07 -0.05 3.15
C ILE A 36 -6.84 -0.46 3.97
N THR A 37 -5.90 0.45 4.22
CA THR A 37 -4.69 0.15 5.00
C THR A 37 -4.97 -0.19 6.47
N GLN A 38 -6.09 0.27 7.01
CA GLN A 38 -6.51 -0.01 8.39
C GLN A 38 -7.33 -1.29 8.54
N MET A 39 -7.74 -1.93 7.43
CA MET A 39 -8.52 -3.16 7.47
C MET A 39 -7.78 -4.29 8.17
N ARG A 40 -8.53 -5.06 8.97
CA ARG A 40 -8.02 -6.21 9.71
C ARG A 40 -9.00 -7.37 9.59
N ILE A 41 -8.48 -8.56 9.33
CA ILE A 41 -9.26 -9.79 9.32
C ILE A 41 -8.73 -10.74 10.39
N PHE A 42 -9.61 -11.44 11.10
CA PHE A 42 -9.21 -12.49 12.05
C PHE A 42 -9.35 -13.85 11.37
N LYS A 43 -8.23 -14.54 11.16
CA LYS A 43 -8.20 -15.85 10.51
C LYS A 43 -7.03 -16.68 11.03
N PHE A 44 -7.25 -17.97 11.26
CA PHE A 44 -6.24 -18.90 11.81
C PHE A 44 -5.65 -18.45 13.14
N GLY A 45 -6.48 -17.92 14.05
CA GLY A 45 -6.03 -17.50 15.39
C GLY A 45 -5.19 -16.23 15.43
N ARG A 46 -5.04 -15.51 14.32
CA ARG A 46 -4.33 -14.22 14.28
C ARG A 46 -5.09 -13.16 13.49
N HIS A 47 -4.83 -11.90 13.84
CA HIS A 47 -5.21 -10.77 13.00
C HIS A 47 -4.22 -10.61 11.85
N TRP A 48 -4.74 -10.39 10.66
CA TRP A 48 -3.99 -10.06 9.45
C TRP A 48 -4.33 -8.65 9.01
N ARG A 49 -3.30 -7.92 8.59
CA ARG A 49 -3.36 -6.60 7.95
C ARG A 49 -2.85 -6.70 6.52
N LEU A 50 -3.05 -5.65 5.72
CA LEU A 50 -2.51 -5.59 4.37
C LEU A 50 -0.98 -5.73 4.34
N GLU A 51 -0.28 -5.16 5.31
CA GLU A 51 1.19 -5.26 5.47
C GLU A 51 1.72 -6.69 5.70
N ASP A 52 0.87 -7.60 6.18
CA ASP A 52 1.23 -9.01 6.42
C ASP A 52 1.16 -9.85 5.13
N ILE A 53 0.39 -9.41 4.13
CA ILE A 53 0.06 -10.20 2.92
C ILE A 53 0.49 -9.53 1.61
N CYS A 54 0.90 -8.27 1.66
CA CYS A 54 1.31 -7.52 0.47
C CYS A 54 2.60 -8.07 -0.13
N PHE A 55 2.80 -7.82 -1.43
CA PHE A 55 4.07 -8.08 -2.07
C PHE A 55 5.11 -7.03 -1.63
N LYS A 56 6.27 -7.49 -1.15
CA LYS A 56 7.42 -6.65 -0.81
C LYS A 56 8.56 -6.92 -1.79
N PRO A 57 9.27 -5.90 -2.27
CA PRO A 57 10.38 -6.06 -3.20
C PRO A 57 11.60 -6.67 -2.49
N GLY A 58 11.59 -8.00 -2.34
CA GLY A 58 12.73 -8.82 -1.89
C GLY A 58 13.21 -8.60 -0.45
N SER A 59 13.92 -9.59 0.08
CA SER A 59 14.68 -9.43 1.32
C SER A 59 15.95 -8.62 1.06
N LEU A 60 16.37 -7.80 2.01
CA LEU A 60 17.63 -7.06 1.92
C LEU A 60 18.81 -8.05 2.01
N ASP A 61 19.65 -8.08 0.98
CA ASP A 61 20.86 -8.89 0.95
C ASP A 61 22.00 -8.15 1.67
N ILE A 62 22.03 -8.28 2.99
CA ILE A 62 23.03 -7.65 3.87
C ILE A 62 24.02 -8.72 4.32
N SER A 63 25.28 -8.56 3.91
CA SER A 63 26.40 -9.41 4.33
C SER A 63 26.46 -9.55 5.86
N ASN A 64 26.70 -10.78 6.34
CA ASN A 64 26.88 -11.09 7.76
C ASN A 64 28.07 -10.35 8.41
N SER A 65 29.03 -9.87 7.60
CA SER A 65 30.18 -9.09 8.08
C SER A 65 29.89 -7.61 8.28
N SER A 66 28.72 -7.12 7.83
CA SER A 66 28.34 -5.72 7.95
C SER A 66 27.70 -5.43 9.30
N ILE A 67 28.02 -4.28 9.88
CA ILE A 67 27.31 -3.74 11.06
C ILE A 67 25.80 -3.59 10.83
N ALA A 68 25.39 -3.41 9.56
CA ALA A 68 23.99 -3.31 9.18
C ALA A 68 23.23 -4.64 9.33
N HIS A 69 23.93 -5.78 9.43
CA HIS A 69 23.30 -7.09 9.60
C HIS A 69 22.50 -7.17 10.90
N ALA A 70 23.00 -6.54 11.97
CA ALA A 70 22.28 -6.43 13.25
C ALA A 70 20.96 -5.66 13.12
N LEU A 71 20.87 -4.74 12.15
CA LEU A 71 19.67 -3.92 11.90
C LEU A 71 18.72 -4.56 10.86
N LYS A 72 19.09 -5.69 10.26
CA LYS A 72 18.33 -6.35 9.19
C LYS A 72 16.83 -6.52 9.52
N PRO A 73 16.42 -7.01 10.72
CA PRO A 73 15.00 -7.17 11.03
C PRO A 73 14.23 -5.84 11.06
N THR A 74 14.87 -4.76 11.48
CA THR A 74 14.28 -3.42 11.47
C THR A 74 14.16 -2.89 10.05
N LEU A 75 15.21 -3.05 9.24
CA LEU A 75 15.20 -2.60 7.85
C LEU A 75 14.15 -3.36 7.01
N GLU A 76 14.01 -4.67 7.21
CA GLU A 76 12.99 -5.49 6.53
C GLU A 76 11.55 -5.08 6.90
N ARG A 77 11.33 -4.53 8.09
CA ARG A 77 10.02 -3.95 8.48
C ARG A 77 9.75 -2.61 7.82
N LEU A 78 10.79 -1.85 7.44
CA LEU A 78 10.67 -0.57 6.75
C LEU A 78 10.46 -0.72 5.24
N VAL A 79 10.76 -1.89 4.67
CA VAL A 79 10.52 -2.17 3.25
C VAL A 79 9.02 -2.05 2.96
N PRO A 80 8.59 -1.10 2.10
CA PRO A 80 7.19 -0.86 1.86
C PRO A 80 6.57 -1.98 1.04
N CYS A 81 5.27 -2.16 1.21
CA CYS A 81 4.47 -2.90 0.24
C CYS A 81 4.56 -2.23 -1.14
N VAL A 82 4.63 -3.03 -2.21
CA VAL A 82 4.48 -2.48 -3.55
C VAL A 82 3.02 -2.06 -3.74
N TRP A 83 2.83 -0.76 -3.85
CA TRP A 83 1.58 -0.15 -4.28
C TRP A 83 1.89 0.79 -5.43
N ILE A 84 1.02 0.83 -6.43
CA ILE A 84 1.12 1.76 -7.55
C ILE A 84 -0.12 2.63 -7.46
N SER A 85 0.05 3.88 -7.05
CA SER A 85 -1.06 4.81 -6.84
C SER A 85 -0.76 6.18 -7.44
N PRO A 86 -1.76 6.90 -7.99
CA PRO A 86 -1.58 8.31 -8.34
C PRO A 86 -1.22 9.20 -7.13
N ILE A 87 -1.40 8.70 -5.91
CA ILE A 87 -1.03 9.41 -4.67
C ILE A 87 0.49 9.46 -4.48
N ASP A 88 1.27 8.55 -5.08
CA ASP A 88 2.73 8.50 -4.93
C ASP A 88 3.45 9.76 -5.46
N CYS A 89 2.75 10.60 -6.24
CA CYS A 89 3.23 11.90 -6.69
C CYS A 89 3.14 13.00 -5.62
N PHE A 90 2.50 12.73 -4.48
CA PHE A 90 2.17 13.70 -3.44
C PHE A 90 2.65 13.22 -2.07
N PHE A 91 2.76 14.15 -1.12
CA PHE A 91 3.16 13.88 0.27
C PHE A 91 1.96 13.55 1.17
#